data_AF-A0A363SHC5-F1
#
_entry.id   AF-A0A363SHC5-F1
#
_cell.length_a   1.000
_cell.length_b   1.000
_cell.length_c   1.000
_cell.angle_alpha   90.00
_cell.angle_beta   90.00
_cell.angle_gamma   90.00
#
_symmetry.space_group_name_H-M   'P 1'
#
loop_
_entity.id
_entity.type
_entity.pdbx_description
1 polymer ?
#
loop_
_entity_poly.entity_id
_entity_poly.type
_entity_poly.pdbx_seq_one_letter_code
_entity_poly.pdbx_strand_id
1 'polypeptide(L)'
;MAAATLHRLMLAGEAVLYLLLGALLVGRFGWAVQQAVGLAMLLAVLGRTLIIATTFAFSRAYAAAPPAGLAIGAGRGIVMALRELAAFCLLFSVVMPFERFFMAADRVGRAEGGRLPVLLVHGYQCNRGFWFELRGRIARAGWQVGTISLAPVFNDIDAYVELLARRIDEVCAAAGTERLILVGHSMGGLVSRAYLRAHGNAKVAKLVTLGSPHHGSRLAVMGPGRNARQMIPGSDWLAGLNAPGAVPLPAATVSIYSCQDNYVMPQDSSLLEGAKVVPLAGLGHLEMAFSPEVERVLLAELSAT
;
A
#
# COMPACT_ATOMS: atom_id res chain seq x y z
N MET A 1 3.62 -2.97 18.18
CA MET A 1 3.47 -4.29 17.51
C MET A 1 3.70 -4.13 16.00
N ALA A 2 4.44 -5.05 15.37
CA ALA A 2 4.64 -5.09 13.92
C ALA A 2 3.42 -5.67 13.18
N ALA A 3 3.19 -5.27 11.92
CA ALA A 3 2.05 -5.74 11.12
C ALA A 3 2.06 -7.27 10.90
N ALA A 4 3.23 -7.88 10.71
CA ALA A 4 3.33 -9.34 10.57
C ALA A 4 2.79 -10.08 11.82
N THR A 5 3.07 -9.55 13.01
CA THR A 5 2.54 -10.11 14.27
C THR A 5 1.04 -9.89 14.39
N LEU A 6 0.54 -8.70 14.06
CA LEU A 6 -0.89 -8.40 14.06
C LEU A 6 -1.65 -9.39 13.16
N HIS A 7 -1.22 -9.57 11.91
CA HIS A 7 -1.91 -10.43 10.96
C HIS A 7 -1.84 -11.91 11.36
N ARG A 8 -0.72 -12.38 11.92
CA ARG A 8 -0.64 -13.74 12.48
C ARG A 8 -1.61 -13.95 13.63
N LEU A 9 -1.77 -12.97 14.52
CA LEU A 9 -2.73 -13.05 15.62
C LEU A 9 -4.18 -13.06 15.10
N MET A 10 -4.50 -12.24 14.10
CA MET A 10 -5.81 -12.24 13.46
C MET A 10 -6.13 -13.59 12.81
N LEU A 11 -5.18 -14.16 12.05
CA LEU A 11 -5.34 -15.47 11.42
C LEU A 11 -5.43 -16.61 12.46
N ALA A 12 -4.65 -16.55 13.53
CA ALA A 12 -4.73 -17.52 14.61
C ALA A 12 -6.09 -17.45 15.33
N GLY A 13 -6.58 -16.24 15.59
CA GLY A 13 -7.91 -16.03 16.16
C GLY A 13 -9.03 -16.56 15.24
N GLU A 14 -8.95 -16.29 13.94
CA GLU A 14 -9.86 -16.83 12.92
C GLU A 14 -9.82 -18.36 12.89
N ALA A 15 -8.63 -18.96 12.92
CA ALA A 15 -8.46 -20.41 12.93
C ALA A 15 -9.07 -21.05 14.20
N VAL A 16 -8.83 -20.46 15.38
CA VAL A 16 -9.43 -20.92 16.64
C VAL A 16 -10.95 -20.83 16.57
N LEU A 17 -11.51 -19.73 16.05
CA LEU A 17 -12.95 -19.58 15.86
C LEU A 17 -13.53 -20.70 14.99
N TYR A 18 -12.89 -21.01 13.86
CA TYR A 18 -13.35 -22.09 12.98
C TYR A 18 -13.19 -23.48 13.59
N LEU A 19 -12.14 -23.72 14.37
CA LEU A 19 -11.97 -24.98 15.11
C LEU A 19 -13.07 -25.17 16.16
N LEU A 20 -13.41 -24.12 16.91
CA LEU A 20 -14.49 -24.15 17.89
C LEU A 20 -15.86 -24.35 17.23
N LEU A 21 -16.13 -23.64 16.14
CA LEU A 21 -17.35 -23.82 15.36
C LEU A 21 -17.45 -25.25 14.80
N GLY A 22 -16.35 -25.77 14.24
CA GLY A 22 -16.30 -27.13 13.73
C GLY A 22 -16.53 -28.18 14.82
N ALA A 23 -15.88 -28.04 15.97
CA ALA A 23 -16.09 -28.92 17.13
C ALA A 23 -17.54 -28.90 17.62
N LEU A 24 -18.17 -27.73 17.63
CA LEU A 24 -19.60 -27.59 17.96
C LEU A 24 -20.49 -28.30 16.93
N LEU A 25 -20.26 -28.08 15.63
CA LEU A 25 -21.05 -28.68 14.56
C LEU A 25 -20.95 -30.21 14.54
N VAL A 26 -19.74 -30.75 14.70
CA VAL A 26 -19.50 -32.20 14.75
C VAL A 26 -20.07 -32.78 16.04
N GLY A 27 -19.71 -32.20 17.20
CA GLY A 27 -20.02 -32.76 18.50
C GLY A 27 -21.49 -32.63 18.91
N ARG A 28 -22.16 -31.53 18.53
CA ARG A 28 -23.54 -31.24 18.96
C ARG A 28 -24.60 -31.45 17.88
N PHE A 29 -24.22 -31.27 16.62
CA PHE A 29 -25.16 -31.28 15.49
C PHE A 29 -24.93 -32.46 14.53
N GLY A 30 -23.97 -33.35 14.82
CA GLY A 30 -23.74 -34.57 14.06
C GLY A 30 -23.18 -34.34 12.64
N TRP A 31 -22.58 -33.17 12.39
CA TRP A 31 -21.95 -32.89 11.11
C TRP A 31 -20.73 -33.79 10.90
N ALA A 32 -20.48 -34.19 9.65
CA ALA A 32 -19.21 -34.79 9.27
C ALA A 32 -18.10 -33.74 9.32
N VAL A 33 -16.87 -34.16 9.66
CA VAL A 33 -15.70 -33.25 9.75
C VAL A 33 -15.48 -32.49 8.43
N GLN A 34 -15.68 -33.15 7.29
CA GLN A 34 -15.54 -32.54 5.97
C GLN A 34 -16.54 -31.41 5.72
N GLN A 35 -17.78 -31.54 6.23
CA GLN A 35 -18.79 -30.49 6.13
C GLN A 35 -18.40 -29.27 6.96
N ALA A 36 -17.89 -29.50 8.18
CA ALA A 36 -17.41 -28.42 9.05
C ALA A 36 -16.21 -27.68 8.46
N VAL A 37 -15.24 -28.41 7.89
CA VAL A 37 -14.09 -27.83 7.17
C VAL A 37 -14.56 -27.05 5.94
N GLY A 38 -15.48 -27.60 5.15
CA GLY A 38 -16.05 -26.93 3.98
C GLY A 38 -16.73 -25.61 4.34
N LEU A 39 -17.51 -25.58 5.43
CA LEU A 39 -18.12 -24.35 5.92
C LEU A 39 -17.09 -23.33 6.40
N ALA A 40 -16.06 -23.77 7.13
CA ALA A 40 -14.98 -22.88 7.58
C ALA A 40 -14.25 -22.22 6.39
N MET A 41 -13.92 -22.99 5.35
CA MET A 41 -13.32 -22.46 4.12
C MET A 41 -14.25 -21.48 3.40
N LEU A 42 -15.55 -21.80 3.33
CA LEU A 42 -16.55 -20.92 2.73
C LEU A 42 -16.66 -19.60 3.50
N LEU A 43 -16.75 -19.64 4.83
CA LEU A 43 -16.81 -18.44 5.67
C LEU A 43 -15.54 -17.58 5.54
N ALA A 44 -14.37 -18.21 5.47
CA ALA A 44 -13.11 -17.51 5.26
C ALA A 44 -13.09 -16.74 3.93
N VAL A 45 -13.55 -17.37 2.84
CA VAL A 45 -13.64 -16.71 1.52
C VAL A 45 -14.73 -15.63 1.53
N LEU A 46 -15.91 -15.91 2.08
CA LEU A 46 -17.01 -14.95 2.16
C LEU A 46 -16.64 -13.71 2.98
N GLY A 47 -15.95 -13.87 4.11
CA GLY A 47 -15.50 -12.74 4.92
C GLY A 47 -14.56 -11.81 4.15
N ARG A 48 -13.61 -12.37 3.40
CA ARG A 48 -12.67 -11.61 2.55
C ARG A 48 -13.39 -10.92 1.39
N THR A 49 -14.32 -11.62 0.74
CA THR A 49 -15.19 -11.05 -0.30
C THR A 49 -16.03 -9.91 0.23
N LEU A 50 -16.60 -10.04 1.44
CA LEU A 50 -17.42 -9.00 2.06
C LEU A 50 -16.58 -7.75 2.35
N ILE A 51 -15.36 -7.89 2.88
CA ILE A 51 -14.45 -6.76 3.10
C ILE A 51 -14.23 -6.00 1.79
N ILE A 52 -13.83 -6.69 0.71
CA ILE A 52 -13.57 -6.05 -0.58
C ILE A 52 -14.84 -5.45 -1.18
N ALA A 53 -15.98 -6.15 -1.12
CA ALA A 53 -17.26 -5.62 -1.58
C ALA A 53 -17.65 -4.33 -0.82
N THR A 54 -17.45 -4.29 0.50
CA THR A 54 -17.70 -3.08 1.30
C THR A 54 -16.80 -1.92 0.86
N THR A 55 -15.51 -2.16 0.60
CA THR A 55 -14.61 -1.09 0.11
C THR A 55 -15.07 -0.52 -1.24
N PHE A 56 -15.50 -1.37 -2.18
CA PHE A 56 -16.06 -0.90 -3.45
C PHE A 56 -17.41 -0.19 -3.30
N ALA A 57 -18.26 -0.62 -2.36
CA ALA A 57 -19.51 0.08 -2.06
C ALA A 57 -19.24 1.50 -1.53
N PHE A 58 -18.26 1.67 -0.63
CA PHE A 58 -17.81 2.98 -0.15
C PHE A 58 -17.22 3.82 -1.28
N SER A 59 -16.32 3.25 -2.08
CA SER A 59 -15.71 3.93 -3.22
C SER A 59 -16.76 4.44 -4.22
N ARG A 60 -17.81 3.67 -4.49
CA ARG A 60 -18.94 4.11 -5.33
C ARG A 60 -19.81 5.19 -4.67
N ALA A 61 -20.00 5.14 -3.35
CA ALA A 61 -20.79 6.14 -2.62
C ALA A 61 -20.10 7.51 -2.54
N TYR A 62 -18.76 7.53 -2.56
CA TYR A 62 -17.94 8.74 -2.44
C TYR A 62 -17.04 8.95 -3.66
N ALA A 63 -17.48 8.51 -4.84
CA ALA A 63 -16.64 8.50 -6.04
C ALA A 63 -16.34 9.92 -6.56
N ALA A 64 -15.11 10.13 -7.01
CA ALA A 64 -14.79 11.20 -7.95
C ALA A 64 -15.11 10.75 -9.37
N ALA A 65 -15.50 11.69 -10.24
CA ALA A 65 -15.64 11.38 -11.66
C ALA A 65 -14.24 11.08 -12.25
N PRO A 66 -14.05 9.94 -12.93
CA PRO A 66 -12.77 9.66 -13.58
C PRO A 66 -12.53 10.66 -14.73
N PRO A 67 -11.27 10.96 -15.08
CA PRO A 67 -10.97 11.73 -16.29
C PRO A 67 -11.59 11.10 -17.55
N ALA A 68 -11.83 11.92 -18.57
CA ALA A 68 -12.44 11.50 -19.82
C ALA A 68 -11.70 10.29 -20.42
N GLY A 69 -12.45 9.24 -20.80
CA GLY A 69 -11.91 8.01 -21.36
C GLY A 69 -11.38 6.97 -20.35
N LEU A 70 -11.38 7.28 -19.05
CA LEU A 70 -10.90 6.37 -17.99
C LEU A 70 -12.02 5.74 -17.14
N ALA A 71 -13.28 5.97 -17.53
CA ALA A 71 -14.41 5.22 -17.00
C ALA A 71 -14.36 3.76 -17.49
N ILE A 72 -14.77 2.81 -16.66
CA ILE A 72 -14.78 1.39 -16.98
C ILE A 72 -16.21 0.82 -16.96
N GLY A 73 -16.49 -0.12 -17.85
CA GLY A 73 -17.75 -0.87 -17.83
C GLY A 73 -17.77 -1.97 -16.77
N ALA A 74 -18.96 -2.54 -16.52
CA ALA A 74 -19.19 -3.54 -15.48
C ALA A 74 -18.28 -4.78 -15.59
N GLY A 75 -18.03 -5.29 -16.80
CA GLY A 75 -17.16 -6.46 -17.00
C GLY A 75 -15.73 -6.22 -16.52
N ARG A 76 -15.12 -5.08 -16.89
CA ARG A 76 -13.79 -4.68 -16.39
C ARG A 76 -13.83 -4.42 -14.88
N GLY A 77 -14.94 -3.90 -14.36
CA GLY A 77 -15.17 -3.74 -12.92
C GLY A 77 -15.15 -5.06 -12.14
N ILE A 78 -15.79 -6.11 -12.66
CA ILE A 78 -15.78 -7.45 -12.05
C ILE A 78 -14.36 -8.02 -12.03
N VAL A 79 -13.64 -7.94 -13.15
CA VAL A 79 -12.25 -8.43 -13.24
C VAL A 79 -11.33 -7.68 -12.27
N MET A 80 -11.51 -6.36 -12.15
CA MET A 80 -10.80 -5.54 -11.16
C MET A 80 -11.10 -6.00 -9.73
N ALA A 81 -12.37 -6.19 -9.37
CA ALA A 81 -12.77 -6.64 -8.03
C ALA A 81 -12.21 -8.03 -7.68
N LEU A 82 -12.18 -8.97 -8.65
CA LEU A 82 -11.60 -10.28 -8.46
C LEU A 82 -10.07 -10.23 -8.25
N ARG A 83 -9.37 -9.38 -9.00
CA ARG A 83 -7.92 -9.18 -8.84
C ARG A 83 -7.60 -8.51 -7.50
N GLU A 84 -8.40 -7.54 -7.07
CA GLU A 84 -8.27 -6.90 -5.75
C GLU A 84 -8.51 -7.90 -4.61
N LEU A 85 -9.52 -8.77 -4.74
CA LEU A 85 -9.77 -9.85 -3.79
C LEU A 85 -8.60 -10.85 -3.74
N ALA A 86 -8.06 -11.25 -4.88
CA ALA A 86 -6.89 -12.12 -4.94
C ALA A 86 -5.67 -11.47 -4.29
N ALA A 87 -5.41 -10.19 -4.57
CA ALA A 87 -4.34 -9.41 -3.95
C ALA A 87 -4.52 -9.33 -2.43
N PHE A 88 -5.74 -9.06 -1.94
CA PHE A 88 -6.05 -9.02 -0.51
C PHE A 88 -5.79 -10.36 0.17
N CYS A 89 -6.32 -11.46 -0.38
CA CYS A 89 -6.11 -12.81 0.14
C CYS A 89 -4.62 -13.15 0.20
N LEU A 90 -3.88 -12.91 -0.88
CA LEU A 90 -2.46 -13.22 -0.97
C LEU A 90 -1.64 -12.39 0.03
N LEU A 91 -1.86 -11.07 0.08
CA LEU A 91 -1.08 -10.19 0.93
C LEU A 91 -1.37 -10.42 2.42
N PHE A 92 -2.64 -10.42 2.82
CA PHE A 92 -3.03 -10.41 4.23
C PHE A 92 -3.12 -11.82 4.84
N SER A 93 -3.36 -12.87 4.04
CA SER A 93 -3.44 -14.25 4.56
C SER A 93 -2.15 -15.05 4.37
N VAL A 94 -1.25 -14.63 3.47
CA VAL A 94 -0.05 -15.42 3.13
C VAL A 94 1.23 -14.59 3.25
N VAL A 95 1.40 -13.55 2.44
CA VAL A 95 2.71 -12.92 2.31
C VAL A 95 3.09 -12.08 3.53
N MET A 96 2.27 -11.13 3.96
CA MET A 96 2.63 -10.22 5.05
C MET A 96 2.73 -10.89 6.44
N PRO A 97 1.86 -11.84 6.84
CA PRO A 97 2.04 -12.59 8.09
C PRO A 97 3.34 -13.40 8.13
N PHE A 98 3.81 -13.83 6.95
CA PHE A 98 4.94 -14.75 6.79
C PHE A 98 6.05 -14.14 5.92
N GLU A 99 6.21 -12.81 5.95
CA GLU A 99 7.03 -12.06 4.99
C GLU A 99 8.47 -12.54 4.88
N ARG A 100 9.03 -13.13 5.96
CA ARG A 100 10.40 -13.65 6.00
C ARG A 100 10.66 -14.77 4.98
N PHE A 101 9.63 -15.51 4.56
CA PHE A 101 9.77 -16.55 3.53
C PHE A 101 9.69 -16.01 2.11
N PHE A 102 9.05 -14.85 1.92
CA PHE A 102 8.84 -14.23 0.60
C PHE A 102 9.83 -13.11 0.30
N MET A 103 10.38 -12.49 1.35
CA MET A 103 11.19 -11.30 1.24
C MET A 103 12.63 -11.55 1.68
N ALA A 104 13.49 -11.91 0.72
CA ALA A 104 14.94 -11.90 0.91
C ALA A 104 15.45 -10.52 1.36
N ALA A 105 16.67 -10.47 1.91
CA ALA A 105 17.35 -9.22 2.25
C ALA A 105 17.33 -8.23 1.07
N ASP A 106 17.31 -6.93 1.38
CA ASP A 106 17.32 -5.88 0.36
C ASP A 106 18.62 -5.95 -0.46
N ARG A 107 18.51 -5.69 -1.77
CA ARG A 107 19.64 -5.70 -2.68
C ARG A 107 19.96 -4.25 -3.05
N VAL A 108 20.72 -3.63 -2.16
CA VAL A 108 21.32 -2.30 -2.36
C VAL A 108 22.81 -2.48 -2.14
N GLY A 109 23.60 -2.18 -3.16
CA GLY A 109 25.06 -2.24 -3.14
C GLY A 109 25.59 -1.01 -3.88
N ARG A 110 26.90 -0.90 -4.11
CA ARG A 110 27.45 0.30 -4.77
C ARG A 110 26.71 0.59 -6.08
N ALA A 111 26.25 1.82 -6.27
CA ALA A 111 25.46 2.19 -7.43
C ALA A 111 26.26 1.94 -8.71
N GLU A 112 25.67 1.20 -9.66
CA GLU A 112 26.25 0.88 -10.96
C GLU A 112 25.42 1.55 -12.06
N GLY A 113 26.07 2.00 -13.14
CA GLY A 113 25.39 2.59 -14.29
C GLY A 113 24.65 3.91 -14.01
N GLY A 114 25.02 4.64 -12.95
CA GLY A 114 24.48 5.97 -12.64
C GLY A 114 23.04 6.00 -12.12
N ARG A 115 22.41 4.84 -11.88
CA ARG A 115 21.03 4.77 -11.36
C ARG A 115 21.02 4.96 -9.84
N LEU A 116 20.11 5.80 -9.36
CA LEU A 116 19.87 5.96 -7.93
C LEU A 116 19.12 4.73 -7.37
N PRO A 117 19.38 4.32 -6.13
CA PRO A 117 18.63 3.25 -5.49
C PRO A 117 17.17 3.69 -5.25
N VAL A 118 16.26 2.72 -5.27
CA VAL A 118 14.83 2.93 -5.01
C VAL A 118 14.50 2.41 -3.62
N LEU A 119 13.81 3.20 -2.80
CA LEU A 119 13.31 2.79 -1.50
C LEU A 119 11.76 2.75 -1.52
N LEU A 120 11.21 1.55 -1.32
CA LEU A 120 9.76 1.31 -1.32
C LEU A 120 9.17 1.45 0.09
N VAL A 121 8.15 2.30 0.23
CA VAL A 121 7.48 2.63 1.50
C VAL A 121 6.01 2.20 1.44
N HIS A 122 5.65 1.15 2.19
CA HIS A 122 4.31 0.55 2.13
C HIS A 122 3.22 1.39 2.81
N GLY A 123 1.97 1.01 2.58
CA GLY A 123 0.78 1.64 3.13
C GLY A 123 0.38 1.21 4.54
N TYR A 124 -0.78 1.71 4.97
CA TYR A 124 -1.41 1.43 6.26
C TYR A 124 -1.67 -0.07 6.46
N GLN A 125 -1.45 -0.57 7.69
CA GLN A 125 -1.55 -2.01 8.05
C GLN A 125 -0.65 -2.98 7.29
N CYS A 126 0.26 -2.51 6.43
CA CYS A 126 1.18 -3.37 5.69
C CYS A 126 2.54 -3.54 6.39
N ASN A 127 3.40 -4.35 5.78
CA ASN A 127 4.85 -4.42 6.02
C ASN A 127 5.57 -4.48 4.66
N ARG A 128 6.89 -4.70 4.66
CA ARG A 128 7.68 -4.81 3.41
C ARG A 128 7.19 -5.94 2.50
N GLY A 129 6.54 -6.97 3.04
CA GLY A 129 5.89 -8.04 2.27
C GLY A 129 4.88 -7.55 1.21
N PHE A 130 4.29 -6.38 1.38
CA PHE A 130 3.44 -5.74 0.35
C PHE A 130 4.13 -5.65 -1.02
N TRP A 131 5.45 -5.42 -1.00
CA TRP A 131 6.24 -5.18 -2.20
C TRP A 131 6.78 -6.45 -2.87
N PHE A 132 6.46 -7.66 -2.39
CA PHE A 132 7.20 -8.86 -2.80
C PHE A 132 7.25 -9.06 -4.33
N GLU A 133 6.14 -8.82 -5.03
CA GLU A 133 6.05 -8.96 -6.48
C GLU A 133 6.69 -7.77 -7.21
N LEU A 134 6.23 -6.54 -6.93
CA LEU A 134 6.73 -5.34 -7.60
C LEU A 134 8.22 -5.10 -7.38
N ARG A 135 8.73 -5.38 -6.17
CA ARG A 135 10.17 -5.31 -5.88
C ARG A 135 10.96 -6.25 -6.78
N GLY A 136 10.49 -7.49 -6.94
CA GLY A 136 11.14 -8.47 -7.81
C GLY A 136 11.17 -8.03 -9.26
N ARG A 137 10.07 -7.44 -9.73
CA ARG A 137 9.94 -6.83 -11.07
C ARG A 137 10.90 -5.67 -11.30
N ILE A 138 10.92 -4.70 -10.39
CA ILE A 138 11.83 -3.54 -10.45
C ILE A 138 13.30 -4.01 -10.43
N ALA A 139 13.64 -4.99 -9.57
CA ALA A 139 14.97 -5.56 -9.51
C ALA A 139 15.37 -6.29 -10.80
N ARG A 140 14.46 -7.04 -11.42
CA ARG A 140 14.69 -7.69 -12.74
C ARG A 140 14.90 -6.66 -13.86
N ALA A 141 14.36 -5.46 -13.73
CA ALA A 141 14.64 -4.34 -14.65
C ALA A 141 15.99 -3.63 -14.37
N GLY A 142 16.81 -4.17 -13.47
CA GLY A 142 18.16 -3.69 -13.18
C GLY A 142 18.20 -2.48 -12.23
N TRP A 143 17.18 -2.29 -11.40
CA TRP A 143 17.19 -1.29 -10.34
C TRP A 143 17.59 -1.90 -9.01
N GLN A 144 18.33 -1.15 -8.21
CA GLN A 144 18.59 -1.52 -6.82
C GLN A 144 17.42 -1.09 -5.94
N VAL A 145 16.92 -1.99 -5.10
CA VAL A 145 15.66 -1.79 -4.38
C VAL A 145 15.78 -2.14 -2.90
N GLY A 146 15.64 -1.11 -2.07
CA GLY A 146 15.40 -1.20 -0.64
C GLY A 146 13.91 -1.16 -0.30
N THR A 147 13.57 -1.66 0.87
CA THR A 147 12.23 -1.63 1.45
C THR A 147 12.32 -1.19 2.92
N ILE A 148 11.20 -0.72 3.46
CA ILE A 148 11.05 -0.40 4.88
C ILE A 148 9.79 -1.05 5.44
N SER A 149 9.78 -1.41 6.72
CA SER A 149 8.58 -1.78 7.45
C SER A 149 8.26 -0.76 8.53
N LEU A 150 7.11 -0.09 8.40
CA LEU A 150 6.65 0.94 9.33
C LEU A 150 5.99 0.27 10.55
N ALA A 151 6.67 0.34 11.69
CA ALA A 151 6.20 -0.24 12.95
C ALA A 151 6.40 0.74 14.12
N PRO A 152 5.50 0.78 15.11
CA PRO A 152 4.27 -0.01 15.28
C PRO A 152 3.17 0.26 14.22
N VAL A 153 2.29 -0.70 13.93
CA VAL A 153 1.31 -0.65 12.79
C VAL A 153 0.25 0.48 12.84
N PHE A 154 -0.10 0.97 14.03
CA PHE A 154 -1.14 1.99 14.26
C PHE A 154 -0.59 3.30 14.81
N ASN A 155 0.71 3.52 14.61
CA ASN A 155 1.40 4.67 15.15
C ASN A 155 0.97 5.96 14.43
N ASP A 156 1.41 7.09 14.98
CA ASP A 156 1.34 8.37 14.29
C ASP A 156 2.22 8.37 13.03
N ILE A 157 1.79 9.02 11.94
CA ILE A 157 2.56 9.12 10.70
C ILE A 157 3.89 9.85 10.93
N ASP A 158 3.90 10.92 11.73
CA ASP A 158 5.13 11.67 12.01
C ASP A 158 6.13 10.84 12.81
N ALA A 159 5.66 9.87 13.60
CA ALA A 159 6.53 8.96 14.32
C ALA A 159 7.28 7.96 13.41
N TYR A 160 6.91 7.84 12.13
CA TYR A 160 7.67 7.07 11.14
C TYR A 160 8.76 7.87 10.44
N VAL A 161 8.79 9.20 10.58
CA VAL A 161 9.74 10.07 9.86
C VAL A 161 11.18 9.70 10.18
N GLU A 162 11.52 9.55 11.45
CA GLU A 162 12.88 9.18 11.88
C GLU A 162 13.26 7.74 11.50
N LEU A 163 12.27 6.86 11.41
CA LEU A 163 12.48 5.51 10.90
C LEU A 163 12.81 5.53 9.41
N LEU A 164 12.08 6.34 8.63
CA LEU A 164 12.35 6.53 7.20
C LEU A 164 13.69 7.24 6.97
N ALA A 165 14.03 8.26 7.74
CA ALA A 165 15.30 8.97 7.65
C ALA A 165 16.50 8.04 7.83
N ARG A 166 16.49 7.21 8.89
CA ARG A 166 17.54 6.19 9.09
C ARG A 166 17.63 5.21 7.93
N ARG A 167 16.48 4.76 7.40
CA ARG A 167 16.48 3.82 6.27
C ARG A 167 16.99 4.46 4.98
N ILE A 168 16.71 5.74 4.75
CA ILE A 168 17.28 6.52 3.65
C ILE A 168 18.81 6.56 3.78
N ASP A 169 19.32 6.85 4.97
CA ASP A 169 20.76 6.90 5.23
C ASP A 169 21.45 5.56 5.00
N GLU A 170 20.86 4.46 5.47
CA GLU A 170 21.37 3.10 5.22
C GLU A 170 21.42 2.76 3.73
N VAL A 171 20.38 3.11 2.97
CA VAL A 171 20.29 2.84 1.53
C VAL A 171 21.31 3.69 0.76
N CYS A 172 21.40 4.99 1.07
CA CYS A 172 22.38 5.90 0.48
C CYS A 172 23.83 5.45 0.78
N ALA A 173 24.11 5.09 2.04
CA ALA A 173 25.43 4.60 2.44
C ALA A 173 25.81 3.28 1.75
N ALA A 174 24.89 2.32 1.67
CA ALA A 174 25.11 1.06 0.96
C ALA A 174 25.31 1.27 -0.55
N ALA A 175 24.60 2.25 -1.13
CA ALA A 175 24.72 2.62 -2.53
C ALA A 175 25.96 3.47 -2.85
N GLY A 176 26.56 4.10 -1.85
CA GLY A 176 27.60 5.12 -2.08
C GLY A 176 27.07 6.34 -2.81
N THR A 177 25.80 6.71 -2.57
CA THR A 177 25.14 7.88 -3.17
C THR A 177 24.62 8.80 -2.07
N GLU A 178 24.45 10.09 -2.38
CA GLU A 178 23.85 11.06 -1.45
C GLU A 178 22.32 11.11 -1.54
N ARG A 179 21.77 10.57 -2.62
CA ARG A 179 20.35 10.64 -2.96
C ARG A 179 19.78 9.29 -3.35
N LEU A 180 18.48 9.14 -3.19
CA LEU A 180 17.68 8.00 -3.64
C LEU A 180 16.34 8.43 -4.24
N ILE A 181 15.58 7.46 -4.75
CA ILE A 181 14.20 7.64 -5.20
C ILE A 181 13.25 6.97 -4.19
N LEU A 182 12.25 7.71 -3.71
CA LEU A 182 11.19 7.16 -2.87
C LEU A 182 10.01 6.70 -3.74
N VAL A 183 9.49 5.50 -3.45
CA VAL A 183 8.20 5.03 -3.99
C VAL A 183 7.28 4.70 -2.83
N GLY A 184 6.25 5.51 -2.63
CA GLY A 184 5.28 5.35 -1.54
C GLY A 184 3.95 4.81 -2.04
N HIS A 185 3.44 3.72 -1.47
CA HIS A 185 2.06 3.27 -1.70
C HIS A 185 1.15 3.73 -0.57
N SER A 186 -0.03 4.26 -0.92
CA SER A 186 -1.06 4.64 0.06
C SER A 186 -0.48 5.57 1.15
N MET A 187 -0.64 5.23 2.44
CA MET A 187 -0.03 5.94 3.58
C MET A 187 1.49 6.14 3.42
N GLY A 188 2.22 5.26 2.72
CA GLY A 188 3.66 5.39 2.51
C GLY A 188 4.05 6.63 1.71
N GLY A 189 3.19 7.12 0.82
CA GLY A 189 3.38 8.42 0.16
C GLY A 189 3.22 9.59 1.13
N LEU A 190 2.29 9.50 2.08
CA LEU A 190 2.11 10.49 3.14
C LEU A 190 3.29 10.52 4.12
N VAL A 191 3.80 9.34 4.50
CA VAL A 191 5.03 9.22 5.31
C VAL A 191 6.22 9.84 4.59
N SER A 192 6.33 9.61 3.28
CA SER A 192 7.39 10.21 2.45
C SER A 192 7.29 11.74 2.41
N ARG A 193 6.07 12.29 2.27
CA ARG A 193 5.85 13.74 2.34
C ARG A 193 6.11 14.32 3.73
N ALA A 194 5.77 13.60 4.79
CA ALA A 194 6.09 13.99 6.17
C ALA A 194 7.61 14.04 6.40
N TYR A 195 8.36 13.09 5.84
CA TYR A 195 9.82 13.14 5.83
C TYR A 195 10.34 14.38 5.09
N LEU A 196 9.82 14.67 3.90
CA LEU A 196 10.23 15.85 3.12
C LEU A 196 9.94 17.17 3.86
N ARG A 197 8.83 17.26 4.59
CA ARG A 197 8.50 18.40 5.46
C ARG A 197 9.55 18.61 6.56
N ALA A 198 10.00 17.53 7.18
CA ALA A 198 10.92 17.60 8.32
C ALA A 198 12.40 17.74 7.92
N HIS A 199 12.81 17.06 6.84
CA HIS A 199 14.21 16.89 6.46
C HIS A 199 14.58 17.53 5.11
N GLY A 200 13.61 18.10 4.39
CA GLY A 200 13.79 18.60 3.04
C GLY A 200 13.93 17.48 2.00
N ASN A 201 14.31 17.85 0.78
CA ASN A 201 14.47 16.91 -0.35
C ASN A 201 15.93 16.62 -0.74
N ALA A 202 16.92 17.11 0.02
CA ALA A 202 18.33 16.99 -0.34
C ALA A 202 18.78 15.53 -0.60
N LYS A 203 18.21 14.55 0.12
CA LYS A 203 18.48 13.10 -0.03
C LYS A 203 17.48 12.37 -0.94
N VAL A 204 16.47 13.06 -1.46
CA VAL A 204 15.38 12.46 -2.25
C VAL A 204 15.33 13.13 -3.61
N ALA A 205 15.90 12.48 -4.61
CA ALA A 205 15.93 13.01 -5.98
C ALA A 205 14.55 13.01 -6.65
N LYS A 206 13.69 12.05 -6.27
CA LYS A 206 12.36 11.85 -6.84
C LYS A 206 11.46 11.16 -5.83
N LEU A 207 10.19 11.55 -5.79
CA LEU A 207 9.12 10.88 -5.07
C LEU A 207 8.09 10.38 -6.09
N VAL A 208 7.80 9.08 -6.10
CA VAL A 208 6.68 8.51 -6.84
C VAL A 208 5.66 7.99 -5.83
N THR A 209 4.40 8.39 -5.95
CA THR A 209 3.33 7.85 -5.11
C THR A 209 2.39 6.97 -5.90
N LEU A 210 1.94 5.86 -5.30
CA LEU A 210 0.97 4.92 -5.85
C LEU A 210 -0.30 4.97 -4.98
N GLY A 211 -1.37 5.57 -5.50
CA GLY A 211 -2.67 5.68 -4.81
C GLY A 211 -2.57 6.29 -3.41
N SER A 212 -1.74 7.31 -3.23
CA SER A 212 -1.55 7.93 -1.91
C SER A 212 -2.68 8.93 -1.62
N PRO A 213 -3.36 8.86 -0.46
CA PRO A 213 -4.47 9.75 -0.13
C PRO A 213 -3.95 11.12 0.32
N HIS A 214 -3.42 11.93 -0.61
CA HIS A 214 -2.85 13.26 -0.34
C HIS A 214 -3.83 14.22 0.33
N HIS A 215 -5.14 14.05 0.08
CA HIS A 215 -6.22 14.78 0.75
C HIS A 215 -7.09 13.89 1.66
N GLY A 216 -6.59 12.71 2.02
CA GLY A 216 -7.25 11.75 2.91
C GLY A 216 -8.18 10.75 2.20
N SER A 217 -8.78 9.85 2.96
CA SER A 217 -9.76 8.90 2.43
C SER A 217 -10.96 8.78 3.35
N ARG A 218 -12.17 8.84 2.78
CA ARG A 218 -13.42 8.67 3.54
C ARG A 218 -13.45 7.33 4.29
N LEU A 219 -12.78 6.29 3.79
CA LEU A 219 -12.69 4.99 4.45
C LEU A 219 -11.84 5.03 5.73
N ALA A 220 -10.94 6.01 5.89
CA ALA A 220 -10.04 6.11 7.03
C ALA A 220 -10.77 6.25 8.37
N VAL A 221 -12.04 6.71 8.38
CA VAL A 221 -12.88 6.78 9.60
C VAL A 221 -13.10 5.42 10.26
N MET A 222 -13.06 4.33 9.48
CA MET A 222 -13.21 2.95 9.94
C MET A 222 -11.89 2.34 10.43
N GLY A 223 -10.75 2.98 10.15
CA GLY A 223 -9.43 2.48 10.49
C GLY A 223 -9.06 2.73 11.97
N PRO A 224 -8.47 1.76 12.68
CA PRO A 224 -7.87 2.00 13.98
C PRO A 224 -6.54 2.78 13.90
N GLY A 225 -6.17 3.46 14.99
CA GLY A 225 -4.86 4.10 15.14
C GLY A 225 -4.82 5.59 14.83
N ARG A 226 -3.70 6.22 15.19
CA ARG A 226 -3.48 7.66 14.97
C ARG A 226 -3.29 7.96 13.48
N ASN A 227 -2.54 7.14 12.77
CA ASN A 227 -2.39 7.21 11.31
C ASN A 227 -3.74 7.18 10.56
N ALA A 228 -4.69 6.32 10.95
CA ALA A 228 -6.01 6.33 10.34
C ALA A 228 -6.74 7.66 10.57
N ARG A 229 -6.67 8.22 11.79
CA ARG A 229 -7.23 9.56 12.09
C ARG A 229 -6.57 10.68 11.28
N GLN A 230 -5.26 10.63 11.10
CA GLN A 230 -4.52 11.58 10.26
C GLN A 230 -4.95 11.49 8.79
N MET A 231 -5.34 10.32 8.30
CA MET A 231 -5.81 10.13 6.92
C MET A 231 -7.30 10.45 6.70
N ILE A 232 -8.04 10.91 7.72
CA ILE A 232 -9.43 11.37 7.52
C ILE A 232 -9.42 12.70 6.76
N PRO A 233 -10.20 12.85 5.66
CA PRO A 233 -10.28 14.10 4.92
C PRO A 233 -10.60 15.28 5.83
N GLY A 234 -9.82 16.36 5.69
CA GLY A 234 -9.96 17.57 6.52
C GLY A 234 -9.35 17.48 7.92
N SER A 235 -8.58 16.44 8.24
CA SER A 235 -7.82 16.40 9.49
C SER A 235 -6.79 17.55 9.55
N ASP A 236 -6.52 18.05 10.75
CA ASP A 236 -5.50 19.10 10.97
C ASP A 236 -4.12 18.66 10.45
N TRP A 237 -3.82 17.36 10.55
CA TRP A 237 -2.58 16.81 10.07
C TRP A 237 -2.43 16.91 8.55
N LEU A 238 -3.47 16.56 7.79
CA LEU A 238 -3.48 16.72 6.34
C LEU A 238 -3.51 18.19 5.94
N ALA A 239 -4.24 19.03 6.67
CA ALA A 239 -4.24 20.48 6.44
C ALA A 239 -2.82 21.06 6.58
N GLY A 240 -2.09 20.68 7.63
CA GLY A 240 -0.70 21.08 7.82
C GLY A 240 0.27 20.50 6.78
N LEU A 241 0.03 19.29 6.28
CA LEU A 241 0.86 18.69 5.21
C LEU A 241 0.59 19.33 3.83
N ASN A 242 -0.63 19.81 3.59
CA ASN A 242 -1.06 20.43 2.34
C ASN A 242 -0.95 21.97 2.37
N ALA A 243 -0.50 22.56 3.47
CA ALA A 243 -0.30 24.00 3.53
C ALA A 243 0.75 24.46 2.50
N PRO A 244 0.57 25.63 1.86
CA PRO A 244 1.52 26.13 0.86
C PRO A 244 2.95 26.17 1.37
N GLY A 245 3.89 25.58 0.63
CA GLY A 245 5.31 25.53 0.99
C GLY A 245 5.66 24.58 2.15
N ALA A 246 4.70 23.86 2.74
CA ALA A 246 4.96 22.96 3.87
C ALA A 246 5.83 21.75 3.50
N VAL A 247 5.81 21.32 2.23
CA VAL A 247 6.57 20.17 1.75
C VAL A 247 7.41 20.60 0.54
N PRO A 248 8.75 20.63 0.63
CA PRO A 248 9.62 20.91 -0.50
C PRO A 248 9.70 19.69 -1.43
N LEU A 249 8.69 19.48 -2.27
CA LEU A 249 8.65 18.36 -3.20
C LEU A 249 9.84 18.41 -4.17
N PRO A 250 10.50 17.28 -4.48
CA PRO A 250 11.39 17.20 -5.62
C PRO A 250 10.66 17.60 -6.91
N ALA A 251 11.32 18.35 -7.79
CA ALA A 251 10.71 18.80 -9.06
C ALA A 251 10.19 17.63 -9.93
N ALA A 252 10.80 16.45 -9.81
CA ALA A 252 10.44 15.25 -10.56
C ALA A 252 9.38 14.38 -9.85
N THR A 253 8.61 14.92 -8.90
CA THR A 253 7.58 14.17 -8.16
C THR A 253 6.46 13.70 -9.08
N VAL A 254 6.01 12.45 -8.89
CA VAL A 254 4.93 11.83 -9.68
C VAL A 254 3.86 11.25 -8.75
N SER A 255 2.59 11.50 -9.04
CA SER A 255 1.45 10.82 -8.42
C SER A 255 0.75 9.91 -9.41
N ILE A 256 0.92 8.61 -9.26
CA ILE A 256 0.20 7.57 -10.01
C ILE A 256 -0.99 7.13 -9.16
N TYR A 257 -2.20 7.12 -9.72
CA TYR A 257 -3.39 6.71 -8.98
C TYR A 257 -4.39 5.93 -9.84
N SER A 258 -5.24 5.15 -9.18
CA SER A 258 -6.36 4.46 -9.83
C SER A 258 -7.62 5.31 -9.80
N CYS A 259 -8.24 5.49 -10.95
CA CYS A 259 -9.54 6.13 -11.12
C CYS A 259 -10.70 5.32 -10.50
N GLN A 260 -10.46 4.07 -10.08
CA GLN A 260 -11.43 3.20 -9.43
C GLN A 260 -10.91 2.61 -8.11
N ASP A 261 -9.99 3.31 -7.47
CA ASP A 261 -9.45 2.94 -6.16
C ASP A 261 -10.58 2.70 -5.13
N ASN A 262 -10.50 1.57 -4.42
CA ASN A 262 -11.48 1.15 -3.42
C ASN A 262 -11.09 1.50 -1.97
N TYR A 263 -9.86 1.97 -1.72
CA TYR A 263 -9.37 2.36 -0.40
C TYR A 263 -9.11 3.86 -0.26
N VAL A 264 -8.84 4.55 -1.36
CA VAL A 264 -8.70 6.01 -1.42
C VAL A 264 -9.89 6.59 -2.18
N MET A 265 -10.80 7.22 -1.42
CA MET A 265 -11.99 7.86 -1.97
C MET A 265 -12.26 9.22 -1.28
N PRO A 266 -12.67 10.26 -2.02
CA PRO A 266 -12.78 10.30 -3.48
C PRO A 266 -11.42 10.10 -4.18
N GLN A 267 -11.39 9.52 -5.38
CA GLN A 267 -10.16 9.02 -6.02
C GLN A 267 -9.18 10.15 -6.37
N ASP A 268 -9.71 11.34 -6.66
CA ASP A 268 -8.97 12.58 -6.88
C ASP A 268 -8.27 13.11 -5.61
N SER A 269 -8.50 12.50 -4.44
CA SER A 269 -7.66 12.72 -3.26
C SER A 269 -6.18 12.33 -3.48
N SER A 270 -5.91 11.54 -4.53
CA SER A 270 -4.54 11.20 -4.95
C SER A 270 -3.89 12.25 -5.85
N LEU A 271 -4.58 13.33 -6.21
CA LEU A 271 -3.96 14.46 -6.90
C LEU A 271 -2.98 15.16 -5.94
N LEU A 272 -1.83 15.57 -6.45
CA LEU A 272 -0.81 16.28 -5.69
C LEU A 272 -0.34 17.48 -6.50
N GLU A 273 -0.55 18.67 -5.96
CA GLU A 273 -0.07 19.91 -6.57
C GLU A 273 1.48 19.90 -6.66
N GLY A 274 2.00 20.37 -7.80
CA GLY A 274 3.43 20.35 -8.09
C GLY A 274 4.00 18.99 -8.52
N ALA A 275 3.17 17.95 -8.61
CA ALA A 275 3.56 16.64 -9.14
C ALA A 275 3.01 16.40 -10.55
N LYS A 276 3.73 15.59 -11.34
CA LYS A 276 3.17 14.97 -12.54
C LYS A 276 2.09 13.96 -12.13
N VAL A 277 0.87 14.11 -12.63
CA VAL A 277 -0.23 13.19 -12.31
C VAL A 277 -0.41 12.16 -13.42
N VAL A 278 -0.48 10.88 -13.06
CA VAL A 278 -0.69 9.76 -13.98
C VAL A 278 -1.92 8.95 -13.54
N PRO A 279 -3.09 9.19 -14.13
CA PRO A 279 -4.29 8.42 -13.84
C PRO A 279 -4.28 7.07 -14.57
N LEU A 280 -4.65 5.99 -13.89
CA LEU A 280 -4.83 4.65 -14.44
C LEU A 280 -6.25 4.14 -14.20
N ALA A 281 -6.78 3.33 -15.10
CA ALA A 281 -8.15 2.81 -15.03
C ALA A 281 -8.19 1.31 -14.72
N GLY A 282 -9.24 0.87 -14.03
CA GLY A 282 -9.53 -0.53 -13.79
C GLY A 282 -8.49 -1.24 -12.94
N LEU A 283 -8.02 -0.59 -11.88
CA LEU A 283 -7.10 -1.17 -10.90
C LEU A 283 -7.68 -1.01 -9.48
N GLY A 284 -7.68 -2.09 -8.70
CA GLY A 284 -7.92 -1.98 -7.26
C GLY A 284 -6.72 -1.36 -6.53
N HIS A 285 -6.90 -0.97 -5.27
CA HIS A 285 -5.86 -0.31 -4.49
C HIS A 285 -4.65 -1.19 -4.21
N LEU A 286 -4.90 -2.45 -3.82
CA LEU A 286 -3.87 -3.44 -3.52
C LEU A 286 -3.32 -4.05 -4.80
N GLU A 287 -4.16 -4.18 -5.83
CA GLU A 287 -3.80 -4.67 -7.16
C GLU A 287 -2.64 -3.86 -7.78
N MET A 288 -2.47 -2.59 -7.43
CA MET A 288 -1.37 -1.76 -7.94
C MET A 288 0.02 -2.39 -7.70
N ALA A 289 0.22 -3.18 -6.64
CA ALA A 289 1.48 -3.87 -6.37
C ALA A 289 1.75 -5.07 -7.31
N PHE A 290 0.76 -5.49 -8.09
CA PHE A 290 0.82 -6.66 -8.98
C PHE A 290 0.64 -6.29 -10.46
N SER A 291 0.10 -5.10 -10.72
CA SER A 291 -0.27 -4.65 -12.05
C SER A 291 0.95 -4.46 -12.96
N PRO A 292 1.02 -5.16 -14.11
CA PRO A 292 2.03 -4.91 -15.14
C PRO A 292 1.97 -3.48 -15.71
N GLU A 293 0.78 -2.86 -15.71
CA GLU A 293 0.63 -1.47 -16.15
C GLU A 293 1.30 -0.51 -15.17
N VAL A 294 1.11 -0.71 -13.85
CA VAL A 294 1.79 0.08 -12.82
C VAL A 294 3.29 -0.12 -12.88
N GLU A 295 3.75 -1.35 -13.05
CA GLU A 295 5.17 -1.66 -13.25
C GLU A 295 5.77 -0.89 -14.44
N ARG A 296 5.12 -0.97 -15.62
CA ARG A 296 5.57 -0.29 -16.83
C ARG A 296 5.66 1.22 -16.64
N VAL A 297 4.62 1.82 -16.07
CA VAL A 297 4.57 3.27 -15.81
C VAL A 297 5.65 3.65 -14.79
N LEU A 298 5.75 2.92 -13.68
CA LEU A 298 6.76 3.18 -12.66
C LEU A 298 8.18 3.11 -13.22
N LEU A 299 8.53 2.07 -13.99
CA LEU A 299 9.85 1.94 -14.60
C LEU A 299 10.17 3.07 -15.58
N ALA A 300 9.18 3.56 -16.33
CA ALA A 300 9.33 4.72 -17.19
C ALA A 300 9.62 5.99 -16.38
N GLU A 301 8.87 6.22 -15.29
CA GLU A 301 9.09 7.38 -14.42
C GLU A 301 10.40 7.31 -13.64
N LEU A 302 10.84 6.12 -13.23
CA LEU A 302 12.15 5.92 -12.59
C LEU A 302 13.28 6.30 -13.56
N SER A 303 13.16 5.96 -14.83
CA SER A 303 14.18 6.22 -15.85
C SER A 303 14.24 7.68 -16.30
N ALA A 304 13.14 8.43 -16.16
CA ALA A 304 13.03 9.84 -16.55
C ALA A 304 13.64 10.81 -15.52
N THR A 305 14.81 10.50 -14.97
CA THR A 305 15.54 11.34 -13.98
C THR A 305 16.36 12.44 -14.64
#